data_AF-A0A932WDH0-F1
#
_entry.id   AF-A0A932WDH0-F1
#
_cell.length_a   1.000
_cell.length_b   1.000
_cell.length_c   1.000
_cell.angle_alpha   90.00
_cell.angle_beta   90.00
_cell.angle_gamma   90.00
#
_symmetry.space_group_name_H-M   'P 1'
#
loop_
_entity.id
_entity.type
_entity.pdbx_description
1 polymer ?
#
loop_
_entity_poly.entity_id
_entity_poly.type
_entity_poly.pdbx_seq_one_letter_code
_entity_poly.pdbx_strand_id
1 'polypeptide(L)'
;MTTTDYRVIGQTMSRVDALDRVTGRATFGADFTMPGTLIGRIVHSPHAHAVIKRIDYSEVLKVPGVKAVITGADFPDIVNDAHVSGNAEYSIGPDNLRRLWMAREKVLFEGHPIAAIAAIDAHAADEAVRLIEVEYEVLKPAITLDQALADGAPLLHSNLKMHTLGDMPKKPSNVAQHVELGHGDVEKAFAESDVVLEN
;
A
#
# COMPACT_ATOMS: atom_id res chain seq x y z
N MET A 1 -42.66 -10.23 12.71
CA MET A 1 -41.76 -9.21 13.28
C MET A 1 -42.25 -8.87 14.66
N THR A 2 -41.48 -9.17 15.69
CA THR A 2 -41.84 -8.87 17.09
C THR A 2 -41.90 -7.36 17.28
N THR A 3 -43.10 -6.85 17.56
CA THR A 3 -43.43 -5.45 17.87
C THR A 3 -43.03 -5.09 19.30
N THR A 4 -41.78 -5.37 19.66
CA THR A 4 -41.27 -4.97 20.97
C THR A 4 -40.73 -3.55 20.85
N ASP A 5 -41.40 -2.59 21.47
CA ASP A 5 -40.94 -1.21 21.53
C ASP A 5 -39.79 -1.10 22.54
N TYR A 6 -38.57 -1.01 22.01
CA TYR A 6 -37.37 -0.86 22.81
C TYR A 6 -37.07 0.62 23.03
N ARG A 7 -36.69 0.97 24.27
CA ARG A 7 -36.29 2.34 24.63
C ARG A 7 -35.11 2.90 23.80
N VAL A 8 -34.26 2.03 23.24
CA VAL A 8 -33.02 2.43 22.55
C VAL A 8 -32.85 1.72 21.20
N ILE A 9 -33.14 0.41 21.12
CA ILE A 9 -32.94 -0.37 19.90
C ILE A 9 -33.99 0.05 18.87
N GLY A 10 -33.55 0.48 17.68
CA GLY A 10 -34.44 0.96 16.62
C GLY A 10 -34.89 2.42 16.77
N GLN A 11 -34.45 3.13 17.81
CA GLN A 11 -34.78 4.55 18.03
C GLN A 11 -33.72 5.47 17.39
N THR A 12 -34.14 6.64 16.90
CA THR A 12 -33.20 7.66 16.40
C THR A 12 -32.58 8.39 17.59
N MET A 13 -31.34 8.05 17.91
CA MET A 13 -30.59 8.65 19.01
C MET A 13 -29.56 9.67 18.47
N SER A 14 -29.31 10.72 19.23
CA SER A 14 -28.17 11.60 18.95
C SER A 14 -26.87 10.82 19.14
N ARG A 15 -25.94 10.95 18.19
CA ARG A 15 -24.62 10.33 18.31
C ARG A 15 -23.85 10.93 19.49
N VAL A 16 -23.15 10.07 20.22
CA VAL A 16 -22.35 10.46 21.39
C VAL A 16 -21.27 11.50 21.08
N ASP A 17 -20.76 11.50 19.84
CA ASP A 17 -19.70 12.42 19.37
C ASP A 17 -20.25 13.60 18.55
N ALA A 18 -21.57 13.73 18.39
CA ALA A 18 -22.18 14.77 17.57
C ALA A 18 -21.85 16.17 18.10
N LEU A 19 -22.02 16.38 19.40
CA LEU A 19 -21.84 17.70 20.02
C LEU A 19 -20.41 18.20 19.83
N ASP A 20 -19.41 17.36 20.07
CA ASP A 20 -18.01 17.76 19.96
C ASP A 20 -17.61 18.07 18.51
N ARG A 21 -18.15 17.32 17.53
CA ARG A 21 -17.91 17.60 16.10
C ARG A 21 -18.54 18.91 15.64
N VAL A 22 -19.78 19.22 16.05
CA VAL A 22 -20.47 20.45 15.61
C VAL A 22 -20.00 21.69 16.37
N THR A 23 -19.37 21.52 17.53
CA THR A 23 -18.83 22.63 18.35
C THR A 23 -17.34 22.90 18.12
N GLY A 24 -16.66 22.09 17.30
CA GLY A 24 -15.22 22.18 17.09
C GLY A 24 -14.38 21.73 18.28
N ARG A 25 -14.98 21.02 19.24
CA ARG A 25 -14.29 20.44 20.41
C ARG A 25 -13.64 19.09 20.11
N ALA A 26 -14.09 18.43 19.04
CA ALA A 26 -13.50 17.17 18.60
C ALA A 26 -12.06 17.42 18.15
N THR A 27 -11.12 16.66 18.70
CA THR A 27 -9.71 16.67 18.30
C THR A 27 -9.45 15.59 17.26
N PHE A 28 -8.83 15.99 16.15
CA PHE A 28 -8.38 15.12 15.08
C PHE A 28 -6.87 14.99 15.10
N GLY A 29 -6.31 14.02 14.36
CA GLY A 29 -4.87 13.75 14.35
C GLY A 29 -4.00 14.97 14.05
N ALA A 30 -4.48 15.89 13.22
CA ALA A 30 -3.78 17.13 12.87
C ALA A 30 -3.82 18.22 13.97
N ASP A 31 -4.72 18.10 14.94
CA ASP A 31 -4.87 19.07 16.04
C ASP A 31 -3.91 18.76 17.21
N PHE A 32 -3.29 17.58 17.20
CA PHE A 32 -2.35 17.18 18.24
C PHE A 32 -0.99 17.83 18.04
N THR A 33 -0.53 18.56 19.06
CA THR A 33 0.84 19.06 19.15
C THR A 33 1.42 18.74 20.52
N MET A 34 2.69 18.36 20.57
CA MET A 34 3.44 18.12 21.80
C MET A 34 4.77 18.87 21.75
N PRO A 35 5.38 19.19 22.91
CA PRO A 35 6.73 19.72 22.93
C PRO A 35 7.69 18.80 22.17
N GLY A 36 8.37 19.34 21.15
CA GLY A 36 9.30 18.59 20.32
C GLY A 36 8.67 17.83 19.13
N THR A 37 7.38 18.04 18.82
CA THR A 37 6.78 17.52 17.59
C THR A 37 7.57 17.98 16.36
N LEU A 38 7.87 17.04 15.47
CA LEU A 38 8.46 17.32 14.15
C LEU A 38 7.39 17.19 13.08
N ILE A 39 7.57 17.93 11.99
CA ILE A 39 6.77 17.83 10.78
C ILE A 39 7.44 16.87 9.81
N GLY A 40 6.70 15.83 9.44
CA GLY A 40 7.09 14.86 8.42
C GLY A 40 6.66 15.28 7.02
N ARG A 41 7.52 15.04 6.02
CA ARG A 41 7.16 15.06 4.60
C ARG A 41 7.67 13.82 3.91
N ILE A 42 6.83 13.24 3.07
CA ILE A 42 7.18 12.07 2.27
C ILE A 42 7.49 12.54 0.85
N VAL A 43 8.65 12.13 0.36
CA VAL A 43 9.05 12.27 -1.02
C VAL A 43 8.48 11.07 -1.76
N HIS A 44 7.83 11.31 -2.90
CA HIS A 44 7.19 10.28 -3.69
C HIS A 44 7.83 10.19 -5.07
N SER A 45 7.83 8.99 -5.64
CA SER A 45 8.32 8.79 -6.99
C SER A 45 7.34 9.34 -8.05
N PRO A 46 7.84 9.98 -9.11
CA PRO A 46 7.03 10.37 -10.26
C PRO A 46 6.85 9.24 -11.29
N HIS A 47 7.36 8.03 -11.04
CA HIS A 47 7.39 6.95 -12.03
C HIS A 47 6.57 5.73 -11.61
N ALA A 48 5.82 5.17 -12.57
CA ALA A 48 5.03 3.96 -12.37
C ALA A 48 5.90 2.70 -12.15
N HIS A 49 7.07 2.62 -12.79
CA HIS A 49 8.02 1.52 -12.58
C HIS A 49 9.43 2.01 -12.92
N ALA A 50 10.34 1.99 -11.96
CA ALA A 50 11.73 2.38 -12.18
C ALA A 50 12.65 1.75 -11.14
N VAL A 51 13.89 1.45 -11.52
CA VAL A 51 14.95 1.10 -10.58
C VAL A 51 15.48 2.38 -9.97
N ILE A 52 15.61 2.44 -8.64
CA ILE A 52 16.28 3.54 -7.95
C ILE A 52 17.78 3.29 -8.03
N LYS A 53 18.50 4.14 -8.77
CA LYS A 53 19.95 4.05 -8.89
C LYS A 53 20.64 4.73 -7.72
N ARG A 54 20.12 5.89 -7.31
CA ARG A 54 20.71 6.71 -6.24
C ARG A 54 19.65 7.62 -5.64
N ILE A 55 19.71 7.80 -4.32
CA ILE A 55 18.99 8.85 -3.59
C ILE A 55 20.06 9.72 -2.93
N ASP A 56 20.13 11.00 -3.30
CA ASP A 56 21.01 11.99 -2.71
C ASP A 56 20.18 12.97 -1.88
N TYR A 57 20.45 12.99 -0.58
CA TYR A 57 19.84 13.88 0.38
C TYR A 57 20.89 14.70 1.14
N SER A 58 22.10 14.85 0.56
CA SER A 58 23.19 15.60 1.19
C SER A 58 22.86 17.09 1.37
N GLU A 59 22.19 17.72 0.41
CA GLU A 59 21.71 19.11 0.54
C GLU A 59 20.52 19.23 1.51
N VAL A 60 19.68 18.21 1.58
CA VAL A 60 18.53 18.15 2.51
C VAL A 60 19.00 18.28 3.95
N LEU A 61 20.10 17.60 4.31
CA LEU A 61 20.68 17.63 5.66
C LEU A 61 21.28 19.00 6.04
N LYS A 62 21.50 19.88 5.07
CA LYS A 62 22.04 21.24 5.32
C LYS A 62 20.94 22.24 5.63
N VAL A 63 19.67 21.93 5.36
CA VAL A 63 18.53 22.83 5.63
C VAL A 63 18.39 23.04 7.14
N PRO A 64 18.45 24.28 7.63
CA PRO A 64 18.23 24.57 9.05
C PRO A 64 16.87 24.05 9.51
N GLY A 65 16.86 23.26 10.58
CA GLY A 65 15.64 22.70 11.13
C GLY A 65 15.31 21.27 10.68
N VAL A 66 15.96 20.74 9.65
CA VAL A 66 15.90 19.30 9.35
C VAL A 66 16.58 18.50 10.47
N LYS A 67 15.93 17.41 10.88
CA LYS A 67 16.39 16.53 11.98
C LYS A 67 16.75 15.14 11.51
N ALA A 68 16.05 14.63 10.49
CA ALA A 68 16.33 13.31 9.93
C ALA A 68 15.82 13.22 8.49
N VAL A 69 16.48 12.36 7.72
CA VAL A 69 15.98 11.80 6.47
C VAL A 69 16.03 10.29 6.62
N ILE A 70 14.92 9.61 6.32
CA ILE A 70 14.84 8.15 6.29
C ILE A 70 14.52 7.70 4.87
N THR A 71 15.07 6.57 4.48
CA THR A 71 14.92 5.92 3.18
C THR A 71 14.62 4.44 3.39
N GLY A 72 14.43 3.69 2.31
CA GLY A 72 14.21 2.24 2.39
C GLY A 72 15.37 1.50 3.07
N ALA A 73 16.58 2.06 3.05
CA ALA A 73 17.77 1.46 3.66
C ALA A 73 17.72 1.46 5.21
N ASP A 74 16.97 2.37 5.82
CA ASP A 74 16.87 2.52 7.27
C ASP A 74 15.92 1.49 7.91
N PHE A 75 15.13 0.80 7.10
CA PHE A 75 14.22 -0.25 7.56
C PHE A 75 14.97 -1.58 7.71
N PRO A 76 14.73 -2.35 8.80
CA PRO A 76 15.33 -3.67 8.97
C PRO A 76 14.89 -4.65 7.88
N ASP A 77 15.73 -5.63 7.60
CA ASP A 77 15.35 -6.73 6.72
C ASP A 77 14.40 -7.69 7.45
N ILE A 78 13.32 -8.07 6.77
CA ILE A 78 12.35 -9.02 7.29
C ILE A 78 12.80 -10.43 6.89
N VAL A 79 13.25 -11.20 7.87
CA VAL A 79 13.84 -12.54 7.66
C VAL A 79 12.77 -13.65 7.68
N ASN A 80 11.52 -13.33 8.04
CA ASN A 80 10.49 -14.35 8.25
C ASN A 80 9.51 -14.40 7.06
N ASP A 81 9.48 -15.55 6.38
CA ASP A 81 8.61 -15.86 5.24
C ASP A 81 7.24 -16.42 5.67
N ALA A 82 6.79 -16.02 6.88
CA ALA A 82 5.47 -16.37 7.34
C ALA A 82 4.47 -15.63 6.45
N HIS A 83 3.85 -16.36 5.52
CA HIS A 83 2.65 -15.92 4.83
C HIS A 83 1.62 -15.61 5.92
N VAL A 84 1.38 -14.32 6.18
CA VAL A 84 0.35 -13.89 7.12
C VAL A 84 -0.98 -14.17 6.43
N SER A 85 -1.54 -15.34 6.67
CA SER A 85 -2.80 -15.73 6.06
C SER A 85 -3.92 -14.90 6.65
N GLY A 86 -4.48 -13.99 5.84
CA GLY A 86 -5.64 -13.19 6.22
C GLY A 86 -5.63 -11.83 5.52
N ASN A 87 -6.19 -11.77 4.31
CA ASN A 87 -6.41 -10.61 3.40
C ASN A 87 -5.45 -10.60 2.19
N ALA A 88 -5.93 -10.15 1.03
CA ALA A 88 -5.20 -10.14 -0.26
C ALA A 88 -3.87 -9.35 -0.23
N GLU A 89 -3.76 -8.37 0.68
CA GLU A 89 -2.55 -7.58 0.91
C GLU A 89 -1.38 -8.41 1.46
N TYR A 90 -1.66 -9.56 2.09
CA TYR A 90 -0.63 -10.45 2.63
C TYR A 90 -0.22 -11.56 1.65
N SER A 91 -0.87 -11.67 0.49
CA SER A 91 -0.55 -12.67 -0.53
C SER A 91 0.79 -12.41 -1.23
N ILE A 92 1.40 -11.24 -1.02
CA ILE A 92 2.73 -10.90 -1.54
C ILE A 92 3.87 -11.14 -0.54
N GLY A 93 3.56 -11.51 0.71
CA GLY A 93 4.53 -11.73 1.76
C GLY A 93 5.09 -10.44 2.39
N PRO A 94 5.64 -10.52 3.62
CA PRO A 94 6.01 -9.34 4.39
C PRO A 94 7.21 -8.58 3.80
N ASP A 95 8.12 -9.27 3.11
CA ASP A 95 9.26 -8.66 2.42
C ASP A 95 8.84 -7.82 1.21
N ASN A 96 7.73 -8.14 0.54
CA ASN A 96 7.18 -7.26 -0.50
C ASN A 96 6.31 -6.15 0.10
N LEU A 97 5.61 -6.42 1.21
CA LEU A 97 4.82 -5.39 1.90
C LEU A 97 5.69 -4.24 2.41
N ARG A 98 6.87 -4.52 3.00
CA ARG A 98 7.79 -3.44 3.42
C ARG A 98 8.26 -2.58 2.25
N ARG A 99 8.41 -3.17 1.05
CA ARG A 99 8.77 -2.45 -0.18
C ARG A 99 7.64 -1.56 -0.68
N LEU A 100 6.43 -1.67 -0.16
CA LEU A 100 5.33 -0.75 -0.43
C LEU A 100 5.30 0.43 0.56
N TRP A 101 5.85 0.26 1.76
CA TRP A 101 5.91 1.34 2.76
C TRP A 101 6.97 2.38 2.41
N MET A 102 8.13 1.92 1.95
CA MET A 102 9.21 2.76 1.48
C MET A 102 9.98 2.00 0.39
N ALA A 103 10.11 2.62 -0.78
CA ALA A 103 10.82 2.05 -1.90
C ALA A 103 12.28 1.75 -1.52
N ARG A 104 12.77 0.60 -2.00
CA ARG A 104 14.16 0.18 -1.80
C ARG A 104 14.88 0.15 -3.13
N GLU A 105 14.83 -0.99 -3.82
CA GLU A 105 15.57 -1.20 -5.07
C GLU A 105 14.82 -0.58 -6.26
N LYS A 106 13.49 -0.51 -6.17
CA LYS A 106 12.64 0.01 -7.23
C LYS A 106 11.36 0.63 -6.71
N VAL A 107 10.79 1.50 -7.53
CA VAL A 107 9.44 2.04 -7.37
C VAL A 107 8.48 1.22 -8.20
N LEU A 108 7.29 1.00 -7.66
CA LEU A 108 6.29 0.05 -8.17
C LEU A 108 5.01 0.72 -8.69
N PHE A 109 4.85 2.01 -8.42
CA PHE A 109 3.72 2.83 -8.86
C PHE A 109 4.08 4.31 -8.75
N GLU A 110 3.35 5.17 -9.48
CA GLU A 110 3.49 6.61 -9.33
C GLU A 110 2.95 7.04 -7.96
N GLY A 111 3.69 7.86 -7.23
CA GLY A 111 3.36 8.19 -5.85
C GLY A 111 3.95 7.20 -4.84
N HIS A 112 4.84 6.28 -5.25
CA HIS A 112 5.49 5.37 -4.31
C HIS A 112 6.43 6.16 -3.36
N PRO A 113 6.27 6.08 -2.03
CA PRO A 113 7.18 6.71 -1.07
C PRO A 113 8.65 6.30 -1.25
N ILE A 114 9.58 7.23 -1.35
CA ILE A 114 11.03 6.93 -1.55
C ILE A 114 11.91 7.40 -0.39
N ALA A 115 11.51 8.46 0.28
CA ALA A 115 12.16 9.00 1.46
C ALA A 115 11.15 9.73 2.33
N ALA A 116 11.43 9.86 3.62
CA ALA A 116 10.71 10.76 4.50
C ALA A 116 11.67 11.68 5.24
N ILE A 117 11.26 12.94 5.39
CA ILE A 117 12.04 14.01 5.99
C ILE A 117 11.31 14.47 7.24
N ALA A 118 12.03 14.59 8.36
CA ALA A 118 11.51 15.15 9.59
C ALA A 118 12.20 16.49 9.88
N ALA A 119 11.41 17.55 10.06
CA ALA A 119 11.92 18.89 10.37
C ALA A 119 11.14 19.53 11.53
N ILE A 120 11.67 20.61 12.11
CA ILE A 120 11.04 21.30 13.25
C ILE A 120 9.77 22.06 12.89
N ASP A 121 9.56 22.36 11.62
CA ASP A 121 8.39 23.06 11.12
C ASP A 121 8.10 22.68 9.65
N ALA A 122 6.94 23.11 9.16
CA ALA A 122 6.48 22.79 7.81
C ALA A 122 7.31 23.47 6.71
N HIS A 123 7.84 24.68 6.97
CA HIS A 123 8.61 25.41 5.97
C HIS A 123 9.94 24.71 5.69
N ALA A 124 10.67 24.35 6.75
CA ALA A 124 11.91 23.59 6.64
C ALA A 124 11.66 22.23 5.96
N ALA A 125 10.56 21.55 6.28
CA ALA A 125 10.22 20.28 5.63
C ALA A 125 9.91 20.45 4.13
N ASP A 126 9.14 21.48 3.76
CA ASP A 126 8.75 21.74 2.36
C ASP A 126 9.94 22.19 1.50
N GLU A 127 10.86 22.97 2.06
CA GLU A 127 12.14 23.33 1.41
C GLU A 127 13.01 22.08 1.21
N ALA A 128 13.17 21.29 2.26
CA ALA A 128 13.98 20.07 2.28
C ALA A 128 13.55 19.05 1.20
N VAL A 129 12.24 18.85 1.00
CA VAL A 129 11.72 17.94 -0.04
C VAL A 129 12.18 18.32 -1.45
N ARG A 130 12.41 19.61 -1.73
CA ARG A 130 12.82 20.09 -3.07
C ARG A 130 14.29 19.84 -3.38
N LEU A 131 15.10 19.56 -2.35
CA LEU A 131 16.54 19.39 -2.46
C LEU A 131 16.97 17.92 -2.55
N ILE A 132 16.03 16.99 -2.45
CA ILE A 132 16.33 15.58 -2.65
C ILE A 132 16.46 15.28 -4.15
N GLU A 133 17.54 14.62 -4.52
CA GLU A 133 17.77 14.20 -5.90
C GLU A 133 17.69 12.68 -5.99
N VAL A 134 16.92 12.18 -6.95
CA VAL A 134 16.76 10.73 -7.14
C VAL A 134 17.02 10.39 -8.60
N GLU A 135 17.95 9.46 -8.79
CA GLU A 135 18.32 8.94 -10.10
C GLU A 135 17.55 7.64 -10.36
N TYR A 136 16.87 7.59 -11.50
CA TYR A 136 16.02 6.47 -11.90
C TYR A 136 16.48 5.87 -13.23
N GLU A 137 16.41 4.54 -13.32
CA GLU A 137 16.29 3.85 -14.60
C GLU A 137 14.82 3.47 -14.80
N VAL A 138 14.13 4.20 -15.68
CA VAL A 138 12.70 4.01 -15.93
C VAL A 138 12.46 2.70 -16.67
N LEU A 139 11.57 1.87 -16.14
CA LEU A 139 11.17 0.61 -16.72
C LEU A 139 9.78 0.72 -17.35
N LYS A 140 9.48 -0.16 -18.30
CA LYS A 140 8.12 -0.27 -18.84
C LYS A 140 7.19 -0.82 -17.74
N PRO A 141 6.12 -0.11 -17.35
CA PRO A 141 5.15 -0.63 -16.40
C PRO A 141 4.18 -1.61 -17.09
N ALA A 142 3.65 -2.55 -16.32
CA ALA A 142 2.48 -3.34 -16.68
C ALA A 142 1.28 -2.74 -15.94
N ILE A 143 0.36 -2.10 -16.66
CA ILE A 143 -0.76 -1.34 -16.07
C ILE A 143 -2.13 -1.99 -16.34
N THR A 144 -2.14 -3.12 -17.04
CA THR A 144 -3.34 -3.93 -17.31
C THR A 144 -3.08 -5.38 -16.93
N LEU A 145 -4.15 -6.13 -16.69
CA LEU A 145 -4.07 -7.55 -16.38
C LEU A 145 -3.38 -8.32 -17.50
N ASP A 146 -3.79 -8.10 -18.76
CA ASP A 146 -3.20 -8.77 -19.93
C ASP A 146 -1.69 -8.51 -20.04
N GLN A 147 -1.24 -7.27 -19.81
CA GLN A 147 0.19 -6.95 -19.80
C GLN A 147 0.95 -7.62 -18.66
N ALA A 148 0.31 -7.80 -17.50
CA ALA A 148 0.93 -8.44 -16.34
C ALA A 148 1.01 -9.97 -16.51
N LEU A 149 0.04 -10.57 -17.21
CA LEU A 149 -0.05 -12.01 -17.49
C LEU A 149 0.70 -12.45 -18.75
N ALA A 150 1.06 -11.52 -19.64
CA ALA A 150 1.78 -11.81 -20.87
C ALA A 150 3.14 -12.48 -20.62
N ASP A 151 3.55 -13.34 -21.55
CA ASP A 151 4.87 -13.95 -21.53
C ASP A 151 5.98 -12.88 -21.59
N GLY A 152 6.93 -12.96 -20.64
CA GLY A 152 8.02 -11.99 -20.54
C GLY A 152 7.60 -10.62 -19.96
N ALA A 153 6.40 -10.52 -19.38
CA ALA A 153 5.99 -9.34 -18.63
C ALA A 153 7.03 -8.98 -17.56
N PRO A 154 7.32 -7.68 -17.34
CA PRO A 154 8.23 -7.27 -16.29
C PRO A 154 7.66 -7.71 -14.93
N LEU A 155 8.45 -8.45 -14.17
CA LEU A 155 8.04 -8.92 -12.84
C LEU A 155 8.04 -7.75 -11.84
N LEU A 156 6.87 -7.50 -11.25
CA LEU A 156 6.74 -6.47 -10.22
C LEU A 156 7.42 -6.89 -8.91
N HIS A 157 7.38 -8.17 -8.58
CA HIS A 157 8.08 -8.74 -7.43
C HIS A 157 8.89 -9.95 -7.89
N SER A 158 10.21 -9.89 -7.82
CA SER A 158 11.11 -10.95 -8.33
C SER A 158 11.10 -12.21 -7.47
N ASN A 159 10.65 -12.10 -6.23
CA ASN A 159 10.52 -13.20 -5.27
C ASN A 159 9.07 -13.74 -5.17
N LEU A 160 8.08 -13.08 -5.79
CA LEU A 160 6.68 -13.45 -5.67
C LEU A 160 6.39 -14.70 -6.50
N LYS A 161 5.98 -15.77 -5.83
CA LYS A 161 5.50 -17.00 -6.45
C LYS A 161 4.01 -17.10 -6.20
N MET A 162 3.25 -17.54 -7.20
CA MET A 162 1.81 -17.70 -7.07
C MET A 162 1.49 -18.70 -5.96
N HIS A 163 0.66 -18.26 -5.01
CA HIS A 163 0.12 -19.14 -3.98
C HIS A 163 -1.16 -19.81 -4.49
N THR A 164 -1.18 -21.14 -4.55
CA THR A 164 -2.34 -21.93 -5.00
C THR A 164 -2.52 -23.17 -4.12
N LEU A 165 -3.71 -23.74 -4.12
CA LEU A 165 -3.92 -25.07 -3.56
C LEU A 165 -3.25 -26.11 -4.47
N GLY A 166 -2.47 -27.04 -3.91
CA GLY A 166 -1.76 -28.09 -4.65
C GLY A 166 -0.29 -27.77 -4.94
N ASP A 167 0.16 -28.06 -6.16
CA ASP A 167 1.57 -27.88 -6.56
C ASP A 167 1.91 -26.41 -6.77
N MET A 168 2.75 -25.88 -5.87
CA MET A 168 3.18 -24.49 -5.91
C MET A 168 4.16 -24.24 -7.08
N PRO A 169 3.89 -23.26 -7.96
CA PRO A 169 4.80 -22.86 -9.01
C PRO A 169 6.16 -22.44 -8.45
N LYS A 170 7.24 -22.94 -9.07
CA LYS A 170 8.61 -22.62 -8.63
C LYS A 170 9.12 -21.28 -9.17
N LYS A 171 8.57 -20.83 -10.31
CA LYS A 171 8.98 -19.61 -10.98
C LYS A 171 8.20 -18.40 -10.42
N PRO A 172 8.85 -17.24 -10.29
CA PRO A 172 8.13 -16.02 -9.95
C PRO A 172 7.12 -15.62 -11.03
N SER A 173 6.04 -14.96 -10.61
CA SER A 173 5.00 -14.46 -11.52
C SER A 173 4.35 -13.19 -10.97
N ASN A 174 3.66 -12.44 -11.83
CA ASN A 174 2.82 -11.33 -11.39
C ASN A 174 1.48 -11.79 -10.76
N VAL A 175 1.19 -13.10 -10.75
CA VAL A 175 0.02 -13.67 -10.06
C VAL A 175 0.40 -13.94 -8.62
N ALA A 176 -0.23 -13.22 -7.68
CA ALA A 176 0.03 -13.41 -6.25
C ALA A 176 -0.63 -14.68 -5.71
N GLN A 177 -1.89 -14.94 -6.13
CA GLN A 177 -2.69 -16.01 -5.58
C GLN A 177 -3.68 -16.55 -6.61
N HIS A 178 -3.90 -17.86 -6.59
CA HIS A 178 -4.96 -18.56 -7.30
C HIS A 178 -5.79 -19.34 -6.27
N VAL A 179 -7.11 -19.10 -6.29
CA VAL A 179 -8.07 -19.78 -5.42
C VAL A 179 -9.15 -20.35 -6.30
N GLU A 180 -9.27 -21.67 -6.28
CA GLU A 180 -10.33 -22.40 -6.96
C GLU A 180 -11.39 -22.79 -5.92
N LEU A 181 -12.63 -22.36 -6.15
CA LEU A 181 -13.78 -22.65 -5.32
C LEU A 181 -14.82 -23.30 -6.20
N GLY A 182 -15.26 -24.51 -5.84
CA GLY A 182 -16.24 -25.26 -6.62
C GLY A 182 -17.21 -26.02 -5.73
N HIS A 183 -18.44 -26.17 -6.22
CA HIS A 183 -19.45 -27.04 -5.63
C HIS A 183 -20.34 -27.60 -6.74
N GLY A 184 -20.54 -28.92 -6.76
CA GLY A 184 -21.35 -29.59 -7.79
C GLY A 184 -20.65 -29.71 -9.15
N ASP A 185 -21.45 -29.91 -10.19
CA ASP A 185 -21.00 -30.09 -11.58
C ASP A 185 -21.49 -28.91 -12.43
N VAL A 186 -20.58 -27.97 -12.68
CA VAL A 186 -20.87 -26.72 -13.41
C VAL A 186 -21.14 -26.99 -14.89
N GLU A 187 -20.41 -27.92 -15.50
CA GLU A 187 -20.58 -28.27 -16.91
C GLU A 187 -21.97 -28.85 -17.17
N LYS A 188 -22.43 -29.75 -16.30
CA LYS A 188 -23.80 -30.29 -16.34
C LYS A 188 -24.84 -29.19 -16.12
N ALA A 189 -24.63 -28.30 -15.16
CA ALA A 189 -25.56 -27.21 -14.88
C ALA A 189 -25.74 -26.28 -16.09
N PHE A 190 -24.66 -25.94 -16.81
CA PHE A 190 -24.75 -25.16 -18.05
C PHE A 190 -25.48 -25.91 -19.16
N ALA A 191 -25.26 -27.23 -19.30
CA ALA A 191 -25.91 -28.04 -20.33
C ALA A 191 -27.43 -28.24 -20.09
N GLU A 192 -27.87 -28.30 -18.83
CA GLU A 192 -29.27 -28.49 -18.46
C GLU A 192 -30.04 -27.17 -18.29
N SER A 193 -29.36 -26.02 -18.39
CA SER A 193 -29.99 -24.71 -18.21
C SER A 193 -30.78 -24.28 -19.44
N ASP A 194 -32.04 -23.87 -19.25
CA ASP A 194 -32.88 -23.32 -20.33
C ASP A 194 -32.38 -21.95 -20.84
N VAL A 195 -31.69 -21.18 -20.00
CA VAL A 195 -31.12 -19.87 -20.32
C VAL A 195 -29.79 -19.69 -19.59
N VAL A 196 -28.77 -19.25 -20.33
CA VAL A 196 -27.47 -18.85 -19.78
C VAL A 196 -27.28 -17.36 -20.07
N LEU A 197 -27.04 -16.57 -19.02
CA LEU A 197 -26.75 -15.14 -19.13
C LEU A 197 -25.30 -14.89 -18.70
N GLU A 198 -24.54 -14.24 -19.56
CA GLU A 198 -23.14 -13.86 -19.34
C GLU A 198 -22.99 -12.37 -19.67
N ASN A 199 -22.31 -11.61 -18.80
CA ASN A 199 -22.14 -10.16 -18.91
C ASN A 199 -20.67 -9.78 -18.71
#